data_AF-A0A960TUW3-F1
#
_entry.id   AF-A0A960TUW3-F1
#
_cell.length_a   1.000
_cell.length_b   1.000
_cell.length_c   1.000
_cell.angle_alpha   90.00
_cell.angle_beta   90.00
_cell.angle_gamma   90.00
#
_symmetry.space_group_name_H-M   'P 1'
#
loop_
_entity.id
_entity.type
_entity.pdbx_description
1 polymer ?
#
loop_
_entity_poly.entity_id
_entity_poly.type
_entity_poly.pdbx_seq_one_letter_code
_entity_poly.pdbx_strand_id
1 'polypeptide(L)'
;GVWNYLAVYGGGAGDPLAIAAAAPICGGPTRPVPQPDVRGGTPLWAFHGEVDDIVPPSMSVDAVLAVAALAPLETPRLTILPGVNHGSWVPVYAGNDLGSGMAHWPENPAVDPLLVPYSPDLYTWLLAHRR
;
A
#
# COMPACT_ATOMS: atom_id res chain seq x y z
N GLY A 1 -1.42 8.40 9.91
CA GLY A 1 -1.99 7.08 9.54
C GLY A 1 -0.90 6.05 9.38
N VAL A 2 -1.23 4.89 8.79
CA VAL A 2 -0.33 3.73 8.62
C VAL A 2 1.03 4.13 8.02
N TRP A 3 1.04 4.98 6.98
CA TRP A 3 2.27 5.46 6.35
C TRP A 3 3.28 6.07 7.32
N ASN A 4 2.83 6.95 8.22
CA ASN A 4 3.71 7.56 9.23
C ASN A 4 4.12 6.56 10.30
N TYR A 5 3.27 5.58 10.62
CA TYR A 5 3.59 4.54 11.59
C TYR A 5 4.70 3.64 11.07
N LEU A 6 4.61 3.19 9.81
CA LEU A 6 5.64 2.38 9.17
C LEU A 6 6.97 3.12 9.00
N ALA A 7 6.94 4.44 8.81
CA ALA A 7 8.14 5.25 8.76
C ALA A 7 8.88 5.39 10.11
N VAL A 8 8.25 5.00 11.23
CA VAL A 8 8.85 5.08 12.58
C VAL A 8 9.07 3.68 13.17
N TYR A 9 8.18 2.73 12.86
CA TYR A 9 8.10 1.41 13.48
C TYR A 9 8.10 0.25 12.48
N GLY A 10 8.34 0.49 11.18
CA GLY A 10 8.36 -0.55 10.13
C GLY A 10 9.59 -1.48 10.17
N GLY A 11 10.16 -1.68 11.35
CA GLY A 11 11.50 -2.22 11.62
C GLY A 11 11.75 -3.67 11.18
N GLY A 12 13.05 -4.00 11.08
CA GLY A 12 13.58 -5.27 10.58
C GLY A 12 13.72 -6.36 11.63
N ALA A 13 14.36 -7.47 11.23
CA ALA A 13 14.59 -8.61 12.10
C ALA A 13 15.28 -8.19 13.42
N GLY A 14 14.68 -8.55 14.56
CA GLY A 14 15.18 -8.22 15.91
C GLY A 14 14.50 -7.02 16.57
N ASP A 15 13.62 -6.28 15.88
CA ASP A 15 12.77 -5.27 16.51
C ASP A 15 11.59 -5.94 17.25
N PRO A 16 11.44 -5.74 18.57
CA PRO A 16 10.31 -6.31 19.33
C PRO A 16 8.94 -5.79 18.91
N LEU A 17 8.88 -4.73 18.09
CA LEU A 17 7.66 -4.14 17.53
C LEU A 17 7.55 -4.30 16.01
N ALA A 18 8.31 -5.24 15.42
CA ALA A 18 8.32 -5.45 13.97
C ALA A 18 6.93 -5.77 13.41
N ILE A 19 6.56 -5.05 12.34
CA ILE A 19 5.31 -5.27 11.61
C ILE A 19 5.51 -6.37 10.56
N ALA A 20 4.68 -7.41 10.62
CA ALA A 20 4.79 -8.55 9.70
C ALA A 20 4.41 -8.19 8.26
N ALA A 21 3.33 -7.42 8.08
CA ALA A 21 2.88 -6.82 6.84
C ALA A 21 1.90 -5.68 7.14
N ALA A 22 1.67 -4.78 6.17
CA ALA A 22 0.78 -3.65 6.34
C ALA A 22 -0.09 -3.40 5.10
N ALA A 23 -1.32 -2.94 5.35
CA ALA A 23 -2.28 -2.56 4.31
C ALA A 23 -2.83 -1.14 4.52
N PRO A 24 -2.11 -0.10 4.07
CA PRO A 24 -2.63 1.27 4.06
C PRO A 24 -3.82 1.38 3.08
N ILE A 25 -4.89 2.04 3.49
CA ILE A 25 -6.08 2.27 2.65
C ILE A 25 -6.39 3.77 2.63
N CYS A 26 -6.64 4.34 1.44
CA CYS A 26 -7.07 5.73 1.19
C CYS A 26 -6.38 6.78 2.08
N GLY A 27 -5.06 6.76 2.09
CA GLY A 27 -4.25 7.65 2.92
C GLY A 27 -2.94 8.02 2.25
N GLY A 28 -2.25 8.98 2.86
CA GLY A 28 -0.91 9.38 2.46
C GLY A 28 -0.02 9.68 3.66
N PRO A 29 1.29 9.74 3.45
CA PRO A 29 2.22 10.22 4.47
C PRO A 29 2.00 11.73 4.68
N THR A 30 2.02 12.19 5.93
CA THR A 30 1.93 13.64 6.24
C THR A 30 3.30 14.29 6.34
N ARG A 31 4.36 13.52 6.06
CA ARG A 31 5.77 13.92 6.04
C ARG A 31 6.41 13.29 4.80
N PRO A 32 7.46 13.88 4.20
CA PRO A 32 8.14 13.28 3.07
C PRO A 32 8.65 11.87 3.41
N VAL A 33 8.32 10.88 2.58
CA VAL A 33 9.03 9.60 2.53
C VAL A 33 10.28 9.89 1.70
N PRO A 34 11.50 9.85 2.28
CA PRO A 34 12.03 8.60 2.82
C PRO A 34 12.63 8.75 4.21
N GLN A 35 12.41 7.75 5.06
CA GLN A 35 13.32 7.50 6.17
C GLN A 35 14.05 6.15 5.94
N PRO A 36 15.38 6.12 6.13
CA PRO A 36 16.27 4.99 5.79
C PRO A 36 16.11 3.75 6.69
N ASP A 37 15.14 3.75 7.58
CA ASP A 37 14.73 2.73 8.54
C ASP A 37 13.64 1.78 8.01
N VAL A 38 13.08 2.04 6.81
CA VAL A 38 12.35 1.03 6.00
C VAL A 38 13.25 -0.14 5.57
N ARG A 39 14.53 -0.14 5.97
CA ARG A 39 15.42 -1.31 5.92
C ARG A 39 14.92 -2.52 6.73
N GLY A 40 13.75 -2.39 7.39
CA GLY A 40 12.96 -3.51 7.89
C GLY A 40 12.04 -4.22 6.89
N GLY A 41 11.92 -3.74 5.65
CA GLY A 41 11.26 -4.45 4.54
C GLY A 41 9.84 -4.93 4.87
N THR A 42 9.06 -4.16 5.64
CA THR A 42 7.67 -4.53 5.95
C THR A 42 6.92 -4.67 4.62
N PRO A 43 6.47 -5.88 4.25
CA PRO A 43 5.64 -6.10 3.07
C PRO A 43 4.42 -5.19 3.13
N LEU A 44 4.14 -4.52 2.02
CA LEU A 44 3.13 -3.48 1.96
C LEU A 44 2.23 -3.69 0.74
N TRP A 45 0.92 -3.66 0.98
CA TRP A 45 -0.10 -3.62 -0.06
C TRP A 45 -1.06 -2.48 0.21
N ALA A 46 -0.90 -1.38 -0.52
CA ALA A 46 -1.76 -0.21 -0.40
C ALA A 46 -3.01 -0.33 -1.28
N PHE A 47 -4.09 0.32 -0.85
CA PHE A 47 -5.35 0.39 -1.58
C PHE A 47 -5.86 1.84 -1.64
N HIS A 48 -6.48 2.21 -2.75
CA HIS A 48 -7.10 3.52 -2.90
C HIS A 48 -8.30 3.45 -3.84
N GLY A 49 -9.28 4.33 -3.65
CA GLY A 49 -10.31 4.57 -4.67
C GLY A 49 -9.75 5.42 -5.81
N GLU A 50 -10.05 5.10 -7.07
CA GLU A 50 -9.62 5.88 -8.24
C GLU A 50 -10.10 7.34 -8.20
N VAL A 51 -11.30 7.56 -7.66
CA VAL A 51 -11.97 8.87 -7.69
C VAL A 51 -12.13 9.46 -6.28
N ASP A 52 -11.23 9.12 -5.36
CA ASP A 52 -11.20 9.70 -4.01
C ASP A 52 -11.02 11.23 -4.06
N ASP A 53 -12.06 11.95 -3.62
CA ASP A 53 -12.10 13.41 -3.59
C ASP A 53 -11.73 14.03 -2.24
N ILE A 54 -11.48 13.21 -1.22
CA ILE A 54 -11.07 13.64 0.13
C ILE A 54 -9.57 13.51 0.28
N VAL A 55 -9.01 12.38 -0.14
CA VAL A 55 -7.56 12.12 -0.16
C VAL A 55 -7.19 11.70 -1.58
N PRO A 56 -6.42 12.51 -2.33
CA PRO A 56 -6.10 12.17 -3.71
C PRO A 56 -5.35 10.82 -3.83
N PRO A 57 -5.67 9.98 -4.83
CA PRO A 57 -5.00 8.69 -5.05
C PRO A 57 -3.49 8.82 -5.28
N SER A 58 -3.06 9.97 -5.84
CA SER A 58 -1.66 10.33 -6.02
C SER A 58 -0.85 10.23 -4.72
N MET A 59 -1.47 10.46 -3.56
CA MET A 59 -0.79 10.32 -2.27
C MET A 59 -0.36 8.87 -1.99
N SER A 60 -1.15 7.88 -2.39
CA SER A 60 -0.75 6.46 -2.29
C SER A 60 0.22 6.05 -3.40
N VAL A 61 0.03 6.57 -4.62
CA VAL A 61 0.97 6.36 -5.73
C VAL A 61 2.38 6.84 -5.36
N ASP A 62 2.51 8.09 -4.90
CA ASP A 62 3.79 8.69 -4.53
C ASP A 62 4.44 7.96 -3.35
N ALA A 63 3.64 7.55 -2.36
CA ALA A 63 4.15 6.80 -1.21
C ALA A 63 4.67 5.41 -1.60
N VAL A 64 3.95 4.68 -2.46
CA VAL A 64 4.37 3.35 -2.94
C VAL A 64 5.62 3.45 -3.81
N LEU A 65 5.71 4.45 -4.69
CA LEU A 65 6.92 4.73 -5.46
C LEU A 65 8.11 5.07 -4.58
N ALA A 66 7.91 5.90 -3.55
CA ALA A 66 8.96 6.24 -2.60
C ALA A 66 9.45 5.00 -1.83
N VAL A 67 8.55 4.10 -1.43
CA VAL A 67 8.92 2.81 -0.80
C VAL A 67 9.68 1.93 -1.80
N ALA A 68 9.22 1.81 -3.04
CA ALA A 68 9.89 1.00 -4.06
C ALA A 68 11.32 1.49 -4.36
N ALA A 69 11.53 2.81 -4.36
CA ALA A 69 12.85 3.42 -4.56
C ALA A 69 13.87 3.08 -3.45
N LEU A 70 13.42 2.58 -2.30
CA LEU A 70 14.28 2.11 -1.21
C LEU A 70 14.80 0.68 -1.43
N ALA A 71 14.37 0.01 -2.51
CA ALA A 71 14.70 -1.39 -2.81
C ALA A 71 14.40 -2.36 -1.63
N PRO A 72 13.14 -2.43 -1.17
CA PRO A 72 12.74 -3.35 -0.11
C PRO A 72 12.89 -4.82 -0.55
N LEU A 73 12.92 -5.73 0.42
CA LEU A 73 13.02 -7.18 0.18
C LEU A 73 11.83 -7.74 -0.64
N GLU A 74 10.64 -7.20 -0.39
CA GLU A 74 9.44 -7.48 -1.19
C GLU A 74 8.97 -6.19 -1.87
N THR A 75 8.67 -6.28 -3.16
CA THR A 75 8.11 -5.18 -3.95
C THR A 75 6.77 -4.73 -3.35
N PRO A 76 6.61 -3.43 -3.05
CA PRO A 76 5.35 -2.92 -2.54
C PRO A 76 4.26 -3.04 -3.61
N ARG A 77 3.04 -3.33 -3.17
CA ARG A 77 1.87 -3.48 -4.02
C ARG A 77 0.93 -2.29 -3.85
N LEU A 78 0.26 -1.92 -4.93
CA LEU A 78 -0.82 -0.94 -4.94
C LEU A 78 -2.01 -1.50 -5.71
N THR A 79 -3.20 -1.34 -5.17
CA THR A 79 -4.43 -1.58 -5.91
C THR A 79 -5.25 -0.30 -5.91
N ILE A 80 -5.43 0.27 -7.10
CA ILE A 80 -6.41 1.35 -7.30
C ILE A 80 -7.72 0.73 -7.76
N LEU A 81 -8.80 1.05 -7.05
CA LEU A 81 -10.14 0.53 -7.28
C LEU A 81 -10.92 1.46 -8.22
N PRO A 82 -11.22 1.03 -9.46
CA PRO A 82 -11.91 1.86 -10.44
C PRO A 82 -13.27 2.35 -9.94
N GLY A 83 -13.58 3.63 -10.13
CA GLY A 83 -14.85 4.26 -9.77
C GLY A 83 -15.16 4.34 -8.27
N VAL A 84 -14.26 3.88 -7.38
CA VAL A 84 -14.44 3.96 -5.93
C VAL A 84 -13.93 5.32 -5.43
N ASN A 85 -14.75 6.02 -4.63
CA ASN A 85 -14.38 7.28 -3.97
C ASN A 85 -13.74 6.97 -2.59
N HIS A 86 -13.81 7.87 -1.61
CA HIS A 86 -13.06 7.81 -0.35
C HIS A 86 -13.23 6.51 0.44
N GLY A 87 -14.44 5.94 0.45
CA GLY A 87 -14.82 4.73 1.19
C GLY A 87 -14.21 3.40 0.71
N SER A 88 -13.03 3.41 0.10
CA SER A 88 -12.35 2.22 -0.46
C SER A 88 -12.09 1.10 0.54
N TRP A 89 -12.07 1.39 1.85
CA TRP A 89 -11.97 0.36 2.89
C TRP A 89 -13.16 -0.59 2.94
N VAL A 90 -14.38 -0.14 2.58
CA VAL A 90 -15.58 -0.99 2.60
C VAL A 90 -15.41 -2.20 1.68
N PRO A 91 -15.13 -2.03 0.38
CA PRO A 91 -14.94 -3.17 -0.50
C PRO A 91 -13.66 -3.95 -0.18
N VAL A 92 -12.57 -3.29 0.25
CA VAL A 92 -11.30 -3.97 0.62
C VAL A 92 -11.46 -4.90 1.82
N TYR A 93 -12.20 -4.51 2.87
CA TYR A 93 -12.44 -5.37 4.03
C TYR A 93 -13.58 -6.36 3.83
N ALA A 94 -14.50 -6.10 2.90
CA ALA A 94 -15.54 -7.07 2.56
C ALA A 94 -14.94 -8.38 1.98
N GLY A 95 -13.71 -8.34 1.45
CA GLY A 95 -13.03 -9.51 0.88
C GLY A 95 -13.71 -10.04 -0.38
N ASN A 96 -14.63 -9.28 -0.96
CA ASN A 96 -15.29 -9.63 -2.22
C ASN A 96 -14.28 -9.44 -3.35
N ASP A 97 -14.23 -10.34 -4.33
CA ASP A 97 -13.45 -10.13 -5.56
C ASP A 97 -13.97 -8.87 -6.26
N LEU A 98 -13.33 -7.73 -5.98
CA LEU A 98 -13.67 -6.42 -6.54
C LEU A 98 -13.29 -6.31 -8.02
N GLY A 99 -12.83 -7.42 -8.63
CA GLY A 99 -12.36 -7.49 -9.99
C GLY A 99 -10.89 -7.11 -10.11
N SER A 100 -10.45 -6.96 -11.37
CA SER A 100 -9.11 -6.51 -11.68
C SER A 100 -8.95 -5.04 -11.27
N GLY A 101 -8.27 -4.81 -10.15
CA GLY A 101 -7.64 -3.52 -9.88
C GLY A 101 -6.89 -2.99 -11.11
N MET A 102 -6.63 -1.69 -11.16
CA MET A 102 -6.06 -1.07 -12.36
C MET A 102 -4.73 -1.71 -12.76
N ALA A 103 -4.56 -2.03 -14.04
CA ALA A 103 -3.29 -2.50 -14.61
C ALA A 103 -2.38 -1.34 -15.06
N HIS A 104 -2.90 -0.11 -15.05
CA HIS A 104 -2.20 1.11 -15.45
C HIS A 104 -2.82 2.31 -14.72
N TRP A 105 -1.99 3.23 -14.22
CA TRP A 105 -2.44 4.51 -13.67
C TRP A 105 -2.08 5.65 -14.64
N PRO A 106 -3.06 6.28 -15.31
CA PRO A 106 -2.80 7.16 -16.45
C PRO A 106 -1.98 8.41 -16.10
N GLU A 107 -2.05 8.88 -14.86
CA GLU A 107 -1.31 10.07 -14.43
C GLU A 107 0.16 9.77 -14.11
N ASN A 108 0.52 8.50 -13.89
CA ASN A 108 1.88 8.13 -13.53
C ASN A 108 2.22 6.68 -13.92
N PRO A 109 2.75 6.44 -15.14
CA PRO A 109 3.10 5.09 -15.61
C PRO A 109 4.22 4.43 -14.80
N ALA A 110 4.97 5.18 -13.99
CA ALA A 110 6.02 4.60 -13.15
C ALA A 110 5.45 3.65 -12.08
N VAL A 111 4.17 3.78 -11.73
CA VAL A 111 3.52 2.92 -10.73
C VAL A 111 3.01 1.61 -11.31
N ASP A 112 2.90 1.47 -12.64
CA ASP A 112 2.34 0.27 -13.30
C ASP A 112 2.97 -1.04 -12.81
N PRO A 113 4.30 -1.16 -12.63
CA PRO A 113 4.91 -2.40 -12.13
C PRO A 113 4.54 -2.74 -10.69
N LEU A 114 4.01 -1.78 -9.94
CA LEU A 114 3.59 -1.91 -8.54
C LEU A 114 2.08 -2.12 -8.41
N LEU A 115 1.33 -1.91 -9.50
CA LEU A 115 -0.10 -2.16 -9.54
C LEU A 115 -0.40 -3.65 -9.57
N VAL A 116 -1.28 -4.09 -8.68
CA VAL A 116 -1.76 -5.48 -8.63
C VAL A 116 -3.29 -5.53 -8.61
N PRO A 117 -3.91 -6.49 -9.29
CA PRO A 117 -5.34 -6.79 -9.16
C PRO A 117 -5.74 -7.07 -7.70
N TYR A 118 -7.01 -6.81 -7.36
CA TYR A 118 -7.55 -7.20 -6.06
C TYR A 118 -7.89 -8.71 -6.07
N SER A 119 -6.87 -9.56 -5.98
CA SER A 119 -7.00 -11.02 -5.85
C SER A 119 -5.63 -11.61 -5.50
N PRO A 120 -5.44 -12.32 -4.37
CA PRO A 120 -6.42 -12.86 -3.42
C PRO A 120 -7.02 -11.80 -2.47
N ASP A 121 -7.95 -12.18 -1.58
CA ASP A 121 -8.47 -11.28 -0.55
C ASP A 121 -7.35 -10.80 0.40
N LEU A 122 -7.52 -9.58 0.94
CA LEU A 122 -6.54 -8.91 1.79
C LEU A 122 -6.09 -9.80 2.97
N TYR A 123 -7.00 -10.57 3.58
CA TYR A 123 -6.69 -11.37 4.76
C TYR A 123 -5.78 -12.54 4.42
N THR A 124 -6.02 -13.21 3.29
CA THR A 124 -5.13 -14.26 2.79
C THR A 124 -3.70 -13.74 2.59
N TRP A 125 -3.53 -12.54 2.01
CA TRP A 125 -2.20 -11.95 1.84
C TRP A 125 -1.56 -11.56 3.17
N LEU A 126 -2.31 -10.94 4.10
CA LEU A 126 -1.78 -10.61 5.43
C LEU A 126 -1.33 -11.85 6.20
N LEU A 127 -2.13 -12.93 6.18
CA LEU A 127 -1.82 -14.19 6.88
C LEU A 127 -0.64 -14.95 6.27
N ALA A 128 -0.27 -14.68 5.02
CA ALA A 128 0.91 -15.26 4.38
C ALA A 128 2.23 -14.67 4.93
N HIS A 129 2.16 -13.50 5.58
CA HIS A 129 3.33 -12.85 6.17
C HIS A 129 3.41 -13.15 7.67
N ARG A 130 4.56 -13.67 8.09
CA ARG A 130 4.87 -13.95 9.49
C ARG A 130 6.29 -13.50 9.80
N ARG A 131 6.52 -13.03 11.02
CA ARG A 131 7.84 -12.70 11.57
C ARG A 131 8.05 -13.43 12.89
#